data_AF-A0A381EJV8-F1
#
_entry.id   AF-A0A381EJV8-F1
#
_cell.length_a   1.000
_cell.length_b   1.000
_cell.length_c   1.000
_cell.angle_alpha   90.00
_cell.angle_beta   90.00
_cell.angle_gamma   90.00
#
_symmetry.space_group_name_H-M   'P 1'
#
loop_
_entity.id
_entity.type
_entity.pdbx_description
1 polymer ?
#
loop_
_entity_poly.entity_id
_entity_poly.type
_entity_poly.pdbx_seq_one_letter_code
_entity_poly.pdbx_strand_id
1 'polypeptide(L)'
;MQLFFNPSKDKLDKLDPIYLSYFIKWNSYSNYIFAKSRGFSDLQDEWDRSHCAENFDQVDSIGYILHAWMKYPKFGHAMASDYAARFVRYGLLSREEAVEIVKKRDHNLDNRCVEDFCSFVGISKTKFWQIIEKHYNKELFYQNEFGEFKLKNELK
;
A
#
# COMPACT_ATOMS: atom_id res chain seq x y z
N MET A 1 -9.63 -31.68 -5.19
CA MET A 1 -9.09 -30.56 -5.99
C MET A 1 -7.67 -30.31 -5.50
N GLN A 2 -6.65 -30.70 -6.26
CA GLN A 2 -5.27 -30.50 -5.85
C GLN A 2 -4.82 -29.13 -6.38
N LEU A 3 -4.83 -28.11 -5.50
CA LEU A 3 -4.56 -26.71 -5.86
C LEU A 3 -3.08 -26.41 -6.15
N PHE A 4 -2.17 -27.36 -5.89
CA PHE A 4 -0.74 -27.19 -6.11
C PHE A 4 -0.17 -28.42 -6.83
N PHE A 5 0.18 -28.23 -8.11
CA PHE A 5 0.93 -29.18 -8.92
C PHE A 5 2.42 -28.84 -8.81
N ASN A 6 3.25 -29.81 -8.41
CA ASN A 6 4.70 -29.68 -8.44
C ASN A 6 5.23 -30.33 -9.72
N PRO A 7 5.42 -29.58 -10.82
CA PRO A 7 5.93 -30.14 -12.07
C PRO A 7 7.32 -30.76 -11.88
N SER A 8 7.60 -31.84 -12.60
CA SER A 8 8.98 -32.36 -12.71
C SER A 8 9.88 -31.32 -13.38
N LYS A 9 11.16 -31.35 -13.05
CA LYS A 9 12.17 -30.46 -13.64
C LYS A 9 12.13 -30.48 -15.18
N ASP A 10 12.04 -31.68 -15.78
CA ASP A 10 11.95 -31.84 -17.23
C ASP A 10 10.73 -31.16 -17.88
N LYS A 11 9.64 -30.94 -17.13
CA LYS A 11 8.47 -30.20 -17.61
C LYS A 11 8.67 -28.70 -17.48
N LEU A 12 9.34 -28.24 -16.42
CA LEU A 12 9.70 -26.83 -16.23
C LEU A 12 10.71 -26.37 -17.29
N ASP A 13 11.72 -27.19 -17.59
CA ASP A 13 12.77 -26.88 -18.57
C ASP A 13 12.23 -26.77 -20.01
N LYS A 14 10.99 -27.21 -20.26
CA LYS A 14 10.28 -27.06 -21.55
C LYS A 14 9.39 -25.82 -21.62
N LEU A 15 9.23 -25.08 -20.52
CA LEU A 15 8.44 -23.85 -20.51
C LEU A 15 9.27 -22.71 -21.10
N ASP A 16 8.63 -21.89 -21.93
CA ASP A 16 9.16 -20.61 -22.37
C ASP A 16 8.35 -19.49 -21.70
N PRO A 17 8.78 -19.00 -20.51
CA PRO A 17 8.01 -18.01 -19.77
C PRO A 17 8.09 -16.65 -20.47
N ILE A 18 6.93 -16.13 -20.86
CA ILE A 18 6.82 -14.78 -21.40
C ILE A 18 6.25 -13.81 -20.36
N TYR A 19 6.78 -12.59 -20.33
CA TYR A 19 6.24 -11.53 -19.48
C TYR A 19 5.07 -10.83 -20.19
N LEU A 20 3.84 -11.15 -19.77
CA LEU A 20 2.62 -10.68 -20.44
C LEU A 20 2.50 -9.14 -20.52
N SER A 21 3.08 -8.40 -19.58
CA SER A 21 3.00 -6.93 -19.61
C SER A 21 3.82 -6.28 -20.72
N TYR A 22 4.61 -7.04 -21.49
CA TYR A 22 5.17 -6.58 -22.76
C TYR A 22 4.12 -6.49 -23.88
N PHE A 23 3.06 -7.29 -23.80
CA PHE A 23 2.03 -7.38 -24.84
C PHE A 23 0.70 -6.76 -24.40
N ILE A 24 0.44 -6.74 -23.10
CA ILE A 24 -0.81 -6.25 -22.52
C ILE A 24 -0.49 -5.11 -21.56
N LYS A 25 -1.06 -3.93 -21.84
CA LYS A 25 -0.98 -2.79 -20.93
C LYS A 25 -1.77 -3.11 -19.65
N TRP A 26 -1.06 -3.39 -18.57
CA TRP A 26 -1.68 -3.59 -17.26
C TRP A 26 -2.28 -2.27 -16.73
N ASN A 27 -3.53 -2.31 -16.27
CA ASN A 27 -4.18 -1.19 -15.61
C ASN A 27 -5.07 -1.71 -14.45
N SER A 28 -4.67 -1.38 -13.22
CA SER A 28 -5.39 -1.85 -12.02
C SER A 28 -6.82 -1.32 -11.93
N TYR A 29 -7.07 -0.08 -12.38
CA TYR A 29 -8.42 0.49 -12.35
C TYR A 29 -9.35 -0.17 -13.38
N SER A 30 -8.86 -0.40 -14.61
CA SER A 30 -9.64 -1.13 -15.63
C SER A 30 -9.97 -2.56 -15.17
N ASN A 31 -9.00 -3.25 -14.57
CA ASN A 31 -9.20 -4.58 -13.99
C ASN A 31 -10.21 -4.55 -12.84
N TYR A 32 -10.14 -3.54 -11.97
CA TYR A 32 -11.10 -3.32 -10.90
C TYR A 32 -12.52 -3.11 -11.43
N ILE A 33 -12.73 -2.24 -12.43
CA ILE A 33 -14.05 -2.03 -13.05
C ILE A 33 -14.59 -3.33 -13.65
N PHE A 34 -13.73 -4.09 -14.34
CA PHE A 34 -14.09 -5.40 -14.85
C PHE A 34 -14.51 -6.35 -13.72
N ALA A 35 -13.71 -6.48 -12.66
CA ALA A 35 -14.03 -7.37 -11.53
C ALA A 35 -15.33 -6.95 -10.82
N LYS A 36 -15.52 -5.64 -10.57
CA LYS A 36 -16.71 -5.09 -9.92
C LYS A 36 -17.98 -5.42 -10.69
N SER A 37 -17.94 -5.35 -12.02
CA SER A 37 -19.09 -5.73 -12.85
C SER A 37 -19.41 -7.25 -12.84
N ARG A 38 -18.61 -8.06 -12.15
CA ARG A 38 -18.74 -9.53 -12.05
C ARG A 38 -18.92 -10.01 -10.60
N GLY A 39 -19.18 -9.08 -9.67
CA GLY A 39 -19.49 -9.39 -8.27
C GLY A 39 -18.33 -9.20 -7.29
N PHE A 40 -17.21 -8.58 -7.71
CA PHE A 40 -16.19 -8.15 -6.75
C PHE A 40 -16.70 -6.98 -5.91
N SER A 41 -16.53 -7.10 -4.59
CA SER A 41 -16.78 -6.03 -3.61
C SER A 41 -15.45 -5.45 -3.15
N ASP A 42 -15.30 -4.15 -3.31
CA ASP A 42 -14.22 -3.37 -2.73
C ASP A 42 -14.56 -3.00 -1.27
N LEU A 43 -13.69 -2.24 -0.61
CA LEU A 43 -13.90 -1.78 0.77
C LEU A 43 -14.81 -0.55 0.87
N GLN A 44 -15.50 -0.15 -0.22
CA GLN A 44 -16.45 0.96 -0.17
C GLN A 44 -17.55 0.65 0.85
N ASP A 45 -17.87 1.64 1.69
CA ASP A 45 -18.84 1.55 2.80
C ASP A 45 -18.49 0.53 3.91
N GLU A 46 -17.39 -0.22 3.78
CA GLU A 46 -16.87 -1.10 4.84
C GLU A 46 -15.76 -0.41 5.65
N TRP A 47 -14.74 0.12 4.97
CA TRP A 47 -13.51 0.59 5.63
C TRP A 47 -12.68 1.50 4.72
N ASP A 48 -12.51 2.77 5.13
CA ASP A 48 -11.55 3.68 4.49
C ASP A 48 -10.17 3.51 5.13
N ARG A 49 -9.28 2.81 4.42
CA ARG A 49 -7.87 2.67 4.81
C ARG A 49 -7.19 4.03 4.72
N SER A 50 -6.97 4.65 5.87
CA SER A 50 -6.54 6.05 5.98
C SER A 50 -5.22 6.39 5.26
N HIS A 51 -4.37 5.40 5.01
CA HIS A 51 -3.06 5.54 4.35
C HIS A 51 -3.00 5.12 2.87
N CYS A 52 -4.12 4.75 2.26
CA CYS A 52 -4.18 4.31 0.85
C CYS A 52 -4.87 5.37 -0.02
N ALA A 53 -4.52 5.52 -1.30
CA ALA A 53 -5.25 6.43 -2.20
C ALA A 53 -6.54 5.82 -2.77
N GLU A 54 -6.79 4.54 -2.51
CA GLU A 54 -7.87 3.74 -3.08
C GLU A 54 -8.31 2.61 -2.11
N ASN A 55 -9.40 1.92 -2.45
CA ASN A 55 -10.09 0.97 -1.58
C ASN A 55 -10.39 -0.41 -2.24
N PHE A 56 -9.76 -0.74 -3.37
CA PHE A 56 -10.04 -1.93 -4.17
C PHE A 56 -8.84 -2.88 -4.35
N ASP A 57 -7.59 -2.43 -4.21
CA ASP A 57 -6.40 -3.28 -4.21
C ASP A 57 -6.09 -3.75 -2.77
N GLN A 58 -5.58 -4.99 -2.60
CA GLN A 58 -5.12 -5.54 -1.31
C GLN A 58 -6.19 -5.51 -0.19
N VAL A 59 -7.41 -5.97 -0.50
CA VAL A 59 -8.59 -5.85 0.39
C VAL A 59 -8.79 -7.05 1.32
N ASP A 60 -8.07 -8.15 1.09
CA ASP A 60 -8.25 -9.44 1.75
C ASP A 60 -7.40 -9.62 3.03
N SER A 61 -6.43 -8.74 3.26
CA SER A 61 -5.51 -8.84 4.40
C SER A 61 -5.35 -7.49 5.12
N ILE A 62 -5.90 -7.39 6.32
CA ILE A 62 -5.94 -6.14 7.12
C ILE A 62 -4.54 -5.69 7.53
N GLY A 63 -3.82 -6.48 8.34
CA GLY A 63 -2.50 -6.09 8.86
C GLY A 63 -1.36 -6.18 7.85
N TYR A 64 -1.56 -6.87 6.71
CA TYR A 64 -0.52 -7.07 5.70
C TYR A 64 0.03 -5.75 5.16
N ILE A 65 -0.83 -4.78 4.86
CA ILE A 65 -0.45 -3.52 4.19
C ILE A 65 0.46 -2.62 5.04
N LEU A 66 0.62 -2.93 6.33
CA LEU A 66 1.57 -2.27 7.21
C LEU A 66 3.00 -2.31 6.66
N HIS A 67 3.42 -3.42 6.03
CA HIS A 67 4.77 -3.53 5.45
C HIS A 67 5.01 -2.49 4.35
N ALA A 68 3.98 -2.15 3.56
CA ALA A 68 4.08 -1.15 2.50
C ALA A 68 4.15 0.27 3.08
N TRP A 69 3.44 0.51 4.19
CA TRP A 69 3.50 1.78 4.90
C TRP A 69 4.86 2.04 5.57
N MET A 70 5.61 1.01 5.98
CA MET A 70 6.93 1.16 6.61
C MET A 70 7.98 1.92 5.79
N LYS A 71 7.72 2.18 4.51
CA LYS A 71 8.50 3.11 3.71
C LYS A 71 8.42 4.55 4.23
N TYR A 72 7.28 4.97 4.80
CA TYR A 72 7.08 6.34 5.27
C TYR A 72 8.14 6.77 6.27
N PRO A 73 8.33 6.11 7.44
CA PRO A 73 9.34 6.54 8.41
C PRO A 73 10.77 6.54 7.84
N LYS A 74 11.07 5.71 6.82
CA LYS A 74 12.41 5.62 6.23
C LYS A 74 12.67 6.64 5.12
N PHE A 75 11.68 6.90 4.28
CA PHE A 75 11.85 7.57 2.98
C PHE A 75 10.90 8.76 2.76
N GLY A 76 9.92 8.98 3.63
CA GLY A 76 8.98 10.10 3.51
C GLY A 76 7.82 9.88 2.55
N HIS A 77 7.66 8.69 2.00
CA HIS A 77 6.53 8.33 1.15
C HIS A 77 6.10 6.89 1.41
N ALA A 78 4.86 6.57 1.08
CA ALA A 78 4.29 5.25 1.27
C ALA A 78 3.29 4.89 0.17
N MET A 79 2.22 4.20 0.56
CA MET A 79 1.29 3.53 -0.32
C MET A 79 0.38 4.52 -1.06
N ALA A 80 -0.05 5.62 -0.42
CA ALA A 80 -0.82 6.66 -1.09
C ALA A 80 0.01 7.32 -2.21
N SER A 81 1.30 7.55 -2.00
CA SER A 81 2.21 8.01 -3.08
C SER A 81 2.27 7.04 -4.26
N ASP A 82 2.44 5.74 -4.01
CA ASP A 82 2.55 4.75 -5.09
C ASP A 82 1.27 4.71 -5.96
N TYR A 83 0.11 4.73 -5.30
CA TYR A 83 -1.19 4.67 -5.98
C TYR A 83 -1.56 5.98 -6.66
N ALA A 84 -1.38 7.12 -5.99
CA ALA A 84 -1.68 8.42 -6.57
C ALA A 84 -0.81 8.67 -7.81
N ALA A 85 0.50 8.37 -7.74
CA ALA A 85 1.38 8.46 -8.90
C ALA A 85 0.96 7.53 -10.05
N ARG A 86 0.44 6.33 -9.73
CA ARG A 86 -0.12 5.41 -10.72
C ARG A 86 -1.37 5.99 -11.39
N PHE A 87 -2.27 6.59 -10.63
CA PHE A 87 -3.49 7.21 -11.17
C PHE A 87 -3.20 8.44 -12.03
N VAL A 88 -2.18 9.23 -11.69
CA VAL A 88 -1.68 10.28 -12.59
C VAL A 88 -1.21 9.70 -13.91
N ARG A 89 -0.43 8.60 -13.91
CA ARG A 89 0.01 7.92 -15.15
C ARG A 89 -1.15 7.34 -15.95
N TYR A 90 -2.26 6.99 -15.30
CA TYR A 90 -3.48 6.52 -15.96
C TYR A 90 -4.36 7.66 -16.49
N GLY A 91 -4.04 8.92 -16.16
CA GLY A 91 -4.89 10.06 -16.48
C GLY A 91 -6.17 10.14 -15.65
N LEU A 92 -6.21 9.47 -14.49
CA LEU A 92 -7.35 9.47 -13.57
C LEU A 92 -7.27 10.57 -12.50
N LEU A 93 -6.06 11.09 -12.26
CA LEU A 93 -5.82 12.23 -11.37
C LEU A 93 -4.89 13.23 -12.06
N SER A 94 -5.12 14.50 -11.79
CA SER A 94 -4.11 15.54 -11.97
C SER A 94 -2.97 15.39 -10.96
N ARG A 95 -1.84 16.05 -11.21
CA ARG A 95 -0.71 16.05 -10.27
C ARG A 95 -1.11 16.69 -8.96
N GLU A 96 -1.88 17.78 -9.03
CA GLU A 96 -2.31 18.59 -7.91
C GLU A 96 -3.21 17.78 -6.97
N GLU A 97 -4.20 17.06 -7.52
CA GLU A 97 -5.06 16.15 -6.75
C GLU A 97 -4.25 15.02 -6.09
N ALA A 98 -3.26 14.47 -6.80
CA ALA A 98 -2.39 13.44 -6.26
C ALA A 98 -1.55 13.94 -5.09
N VAL A 99 -1.00 15.16 -5.17
CA VAL A 99 -0.23 15.79 -4.07
C VAL A 99 -1.09 15.95 -2.82
N GLU A 100 -2.33 16.40 -2.98
CA GLU A 100 -3.25 16.57 -1.84
C GLU A 100 -3.62 15.24 -1.17
N ILE A 101 -3.85 14.18 -1.97
CA ILE A 101 -4.08 12.84 -1.44
C ILE A 101 -2.86 12.35 -0.64
N VAL A 102 -1.66 12.52 -1.20
CA VAL A 102 -0.42 12.07 -0.55
C VAL A 102 -0.20 12.80 0.76
N LYS A 103 -0.34 14.13 0.79
CA LYS A 103 -0.20 14.94 2.00
C LYS A 103 -1.15 14.47 3.11
N LYS A 104 -2.39 14.11 2.75
CA LYS A 104 -3.40 13.65 3.70
C LYS A 104 -3.21 12.21 4.18
N ARG A 105 -2.70 11.33 3.32
CA ARG A 105 -2.79 9.87 3.53
C ARG A 105 -1.46 9.19 3.83
N ASP A 106 -0.35 9.57 3.21
CA ASP A 106 0.91 8.78 3.33
C ASP A 106 1.40 8.61 4.77
N HIS A 107 1.24 9.65 5.60
CA HIS A 107 1.66 9.61 7.01
C HIS A 107 0.65 8.89 7.92
N ASN A 108 -0.58 8.68 7.45
CA ASN A 108 -1.74 8.38 8.28
C ASN A 108 -2.01 6.88 8.37
N LEU A 109 -1.08 6.12 8.98
CA LEU A 109 -1.22 4.68 9.15
C LEU A 109 -2.57 4.31 9.76
N ASP A 110 -3.23 3.32 9.17
CA ASP A 110 -4.57 2.92 9.58
C ASP A 110 -4.54 2.12 10.89
N ASN A 111 -5.39 2.52 11.84
CA ASN A 111 -5.44 1.92 13.17
C ASN A 111 -5.91 0.46 13.15
N ARG A 112 -6.84 0.08 12.25
CA ARG A 112 -7.31 -1.30 12.11
C ARG A 112 -6.17 -2.21 11.65
N CYS A 113 -5.28 -1.71 10.78
CA CYS A 113 -4.06 -2.41 10.39
C CYS A 113 -3.09 -2.62 11.56
N VAL A 114 -2.89 -1.57 12.38
CA VAL A 114 -2.01 -1.65 13.56
C VAL A 114 -2.55 -2.66 14.56
N GLU A 115 -3.87 -2.66 14.80
CA GLU A 115 -4.53 -3.58 15.74
C GLU A 115 -4.44 -5.02 15.28
N ASP A 116 -4.76 -5.30 14.01
CA ASP A 116 -4.66 -6.64 13.43
C ASP A 116 -3.22 -7.17 13.50
N PHE A 117 -2.23 -6.35 13.10
CA PHE A 117 -0.82 -6.72 13.17
C PHE A 117 -0.34 -6.96 14.60
N CYS A 118 -0.67 -6.07 15.53
CA CYS A 118 -0.28 -6.20 16.94
C CYS A 118 -0.88 -7.45 17.57
N SER A 119 -2.14 -7.75 17.27
CA SER A 119 -2.83 -8.97 17.69
C SER A 119 -2.14 -10.22 17.14
N PHE A 120 -1.83 -10.22 15.85
CA PHE A 120 -1.16 -11.34 15.18
C PHE A 120 0.24 -11.63 15.76
N VAL A 121 1.05 -10.60 16.00
CA VAL A 121 2.44 -10.76 16.50
C VAL A 121 2.49 -10.89 18.04
N GLY A 122 1.44 -10.53 18.76
CA GLY A 122 1.39 -10.60 20.22
C GLY A 122 2.13 -9.47 20.92
N ILE A 123 2.10 -8.24 20.37
CA ILE A 123 2.70 -7.05 20.98
C ILE A 123 1.64 -5.97 21.27
N SER A 124 1.92 -5.09 22.22
CA SER A 124 1.06 -3.92 22.47
C SER A 124 1.27 -2.83 21.42
N LYS A 125 0.23 -2.01 21.18
CA LYS A 125 0.34 -0.81 20.32
C LYS A 125 1.44 0.15 20.80
N THR A 126 1.64 0.26 22.11
CA THR A 126 2.76 1.05 22.68
C THR A 126 4.11 0.50 22.25
N LYS A 127 4.32 -0.82 22.33
CA LYS A 127 5.57 -1.45 21.89
C LYS A 127 5.78 -1.28 20.39
N PHE A 128 4.71 -1.40 19.61
CA PHE A 128 4.72 -1.14 18.17
C PHE A 128 5.23 0.27 17.87
N TRP A 129 4.61 1.32 18.43
CA TRP A 129 5.02 2.71 18.15
C TRP A 129 6.44 3.02 18.64
N GLN A 130 6.89 2.45 19.77
CA GLN A 130 8.29 2.54 20.21
C GLN A 130 9.29 1.91 19.23
N ILE A 131 8.88 0.90 18.45
CA ILE A 131 9.70 0.31 17.39
C ILE A 131 9.69 1.23 16.16
N ILE A 132 8.53 1.70 15.74
CA ILE A 132 8.37 2.60 14.60
C ILE A 132 9.20 3.87 14.76
N GLU A 133 9.20 4.47 15.95
CA GLU A 133 9.96 5.68 16.27
C GLU A 133 11.45 5.53 15.93
N LYS A 134 12.03 4.36 16.17
CA LYS A 134 13.45 4.07 15.89
C LYS A 134 13.78 3.98 14.40
N HIS A 135 12.77 3.80 13.55
CA HIS A 135 12.94 3.69 12.11
C HIS A 135 12.79 5.03 11.39
N TYR A 136 12.39 6.10 12.08
CA TYR A 136 12.32 7.42 11.46
C TYR A 136 13.71 7.93 11.07
N ASN A 137 13.85 8.28 9.80
CA ASN A 137 15.05 8.92 9.29
C ASN A 137 15.09 10.39 9.73
N LYS A 138 15.96 10.69 10.70
CA LYS A 138 16.12 12.05 11.28
C LYS A 138 16.67 13.08 10.30
N GLU A 139 17.19 12.67 9.13
CA GLU A 139 17.56 13.60 8.07
C GLU A 139 16.34 14.12 7.31
N LEU A 140 15.31 13.27 7.15
CA LEU A 140 14.08 13.62 6.42
C LEU A 140 12.98 14.16 7.34
N PHE A 141 12.98 13.72 8.60
CA PHE A 141 11.93 14.02 9.57
C PHE A 141 12.44 14.87 10.73
N TYR A 142 11.55 15.68 11.27
CA TYR A 142 11.69 16.32 12.58
C TYR A 142 10.48 15.98 13.44
N GLN A 143 10.64 16.09 14.75
CA GLN A 143 9.55 15.95 15.71
C GLN A 143 9.06 17.35 16.09
N ASN A 144 7.75 17.60 15.95
CA ASN A 144 7.17 18.89 16.35
C ASN A 144 6.97 18.97 17.88
N GLU A 145 6.49 20.11 18.37
CA GLU A 145 6.24 20.35 19.80
C GLU A 145 5.24 19.39 20.46
N PHE A 146 4.39 18.74 19.65
CA PHE A 146 3.41 17.75 20.10
C PHE A 146 3.94 16.31 20.05
N GLY A 147 5.19 16.12 19.62
CA GLY A 147 5.79 14.80 19.51
C GLY A 147 5.53 14.06 18.19
N GLU A 148 4.93 14.72 17.19
CA GLU A 148 4.62 14.11 15.89
C GLU A 148 5.81 14.21 14.92
N PHE A 149 6.04 13.16 14.13
CA PHE A 149 7.01 13.20 13.05
C PHE A 149 6.44 13.88 11.81
N LYS A 150 7.10 14.95 11.35
CA LYS A 150 6.78 15.69 10.12
C LYS A 150 7.98 15.71 9.19
N LEU A 151 7.72 15.71 7.88
CA LEU A 151 8.76 15.88 6.88
C LEU A 151 9.34 17.30 6.95
N LYS A 152 10.66 17.41 6.89
CA LYS A 152 11.34 18.73 6.83
C LYS A 152 11.03 19.48 5.54
N ASN A 153 10.82 18.73 4.45
CA ASN A 153 10.50 19.28 3.15
C ASN A 153 9.09 18.86 2.75
N GLU A 154 8.26 19.83 2.42
CA GLU A 154 6.91 19.55 1.93
C GLU A 154 6.94 19.07 0.48
N LEU A 155 6.00 18.16 0.17
CA LEU A 155 5.75 17.74 -1.19
C LEU A 155 5.15 18.90 -1.99
N LYS A 156 5.78 19.18 -3.14
CA LYS A 156 5.34 20.19 -4.12
C LYS A 156 4.51 19.59 -5.24
#